data_AF-A0AAN6GWG8-F1
#
_entry.id   AF-A0AAN6GWG8-F1
#
_cell.length_a   1.000
_cell.length_b   1.000
_cell.length_c   1.000
_cell.angle_alpha   90.00
_cell.angle_beta   90.00
_cell.angle_gamma   90.00
#
_symmetry.space_group_name_H-M   'P 1'
#
loop_
_entity.id
_entity.type
_entity.pdbx_description
1 polymer ?
#
loop_
_entity_poly.entity_id
_entity_poly.type
_entity_poly.pdbx_seq_one_letter_code
_entity_poly.pdbx_strand_id
1 'polypeptide(L)' 'MATVTQTMNSVPAKELPRYEQAVESKHELDWADLVTLDLSKFDAPGGKQELASRLKDAVHKVGFFYITNFGIDQEQ' A
#
# COMPACT_ATOMS: atom_id res chain seq x y z
N MET A 1 -53.84 32.37 7.54
CA MET A 1 -53.27 31.03 7.78
C MET A 1 -51.84 31.25 8.25
N ALA A 2 -51.53 30.95 9.51
CA ALA A 2 -50.24 31.24 10.13
C ALA A 2 -49.44 29.94 10.25
N THR A 3 -48.30 29.87 9.57
CA THR A 3 -47.39 28.72 9.64
C THR A 3 -46.52 28.88 10.88
N VAL A 4 -46.68 28.00 11.87
CA VAL A 4 -45.78 27.90 13.03
C VAL A 4 -44.49 27.25 12.56
N THR A 5 -43.38 27.98 12.63
CA THR A 5 -42.04 27.43 12.45
C THR A 5 -41.63 26.75 13.75
N GLN A 6 -41.55 25.42 13.71
CA GLN A 6 -41.15 24.61 14.86
C GLN A 6 -39.60 24.60 14.90
N THR A 7 -39.01 25.26 15.88
CA THR A 7 -37.57 25.19 16.17
C THR A 7 -37.20 23.78 16.60
N MET A 8 -36.41 23.08 15.79
CA MET A 8 -35.83 21.79 16.17
C MET A 8 -34.82 22.03 17.29
N ASN A 9 -35.09 21.49 18.48
CA ASN A 9 -34.11 21.44 19.57
C ASN A 9 -32.85 20.72 19.06
N SER A 10 -31.73 21.42 19.01
CA SER A 10 -30.44 20.84 18.65
C SER A 10 -30.02 19.84 19.72
N VAL A 11 -29.92 18.56 19.34
CA VAL A 11 -29.24 17.55 20.15
C VAL A 11 -27.79 18.01 20.30
N PRO A 12 -27.20 18.05 21.51
CA PRO A 12 -25.80 18.42 21.67
C PRO A 12 -24.96 17.40 20.90
N ALA A 13 -24.37 17.84 19.79
CA ALA A 13 -23.47 17.02 18.99
C ALA A 13 -22.25 16.75 19.85
N LYS A 14 -22.15 15.54 20.41
CA LYS A 14 -20.95 15.07 21.09
C LYS A 14 -19.81 15.14 20.08
N GLU A 15 -18.83 16.00 20.32
CA GLU A 15 -17.68 16.14 19.44
C GLU A 15 -16.95 14.80 19.31
N LEU A 16 -16.69 14.40 18.08
CA LEU A 16 -15.94 13.17 17.81
C LEU A 16 -14.48 13.38 18.22
N PRO A 17 -13.84 12.39 18.87
CA PRO A 17 -12.42 12.50 19.19
C PRO A 17 -11.59 12.64 17.91
N ARG A 18 -10.55 13.48 17.96
CA ARG A 18 -9.59 13.60 16.86
C ARG A 18 -8.69 12.37 16.84
N TYR A 19 -8.37 11.89 15.64
CA TYR A 19 -7.40 10.81 15.46
C TYR A 19 -6.01 11.28 15.92
N GLU A 20 -5.39 10.51 16.80
CA GLU A 20 -4.00 10.69 17.21
C GLU A 20 -3.18 9.52 16.68
N GLN A 21 -2.14 9.82 15.91
CA GLN A 21 -1.25 8.81 15.34
C GLN A 21 -0.42 8.15 16.45
N ALA A 22 -0.34 6.82 16.44
CA ALA A 22 0.50 6.09 17.37
C ALA A 22 1.99 6.41 17.14
N VAL A 23 2.76 6.41 18.23
CA VAL A 23 4.22 6.54 18.16
C VAL A 23 4.84 5.34 17.45
N GLU A 24 5.93 5.58 16.72
CA GLU A 24 6.69 4.51 16.05
C GLU A 24 7.26 3.51 17.07
N SER A 25 7.39 2.24 16.63
CA SER A 25 8.01 1.21 17.46
C SER A 25 9.51 1.47 17.62
N LYS A 26 10.03 1.25 18.83
CA LYS A 26 11.47 1.33 19.15
C LYS A 26 12.17 -0.03 19.13
N HIS A 27 11.47 -1.08 18.70
CA HIS A 27 12.01 -2.43 18.67
C HIS A 27 12.75 -2.65 17.36
N GLU A 28 13.90 -3.30 17.43
CA GLU A 28 14.59 -3.81 16.25
C GLU A 28 13.86 -5.07 15.79
N LEU A 29 13.26 -5.02 14.60
CA LEU A 29 12.50 -6.11 14.00
C LEU A 29 13.23 -6.62 12.78
N ASP A 30 13.19 -7.94 12.57
CA ASP A 30 13.66 -8.54 11.32
C ASP A 30 12.74 -8.14 10.17
N TRP A 31 13.29 -7.38 9.22
CA TRP A 31 12.57 -6.94 8.03
C TRP A 31 12.48 -8.05 6.99
N ALA A 32 11.47 -7.96 6.14
CA ALA A 32 11.32 -8.91 5.05
C ALA A 32 12.35 -8.65 3.93
N ASP A 33 12.98 -9.71 3.44
CA ASP A 33 13.88 -9.65 2.28
C ASP A 33 13.08 -9.48 0.98
N LEU A 34 12.81 -8.23 0.62
CA LEU A 34 12.07 -7.89 -0.59
C LEU A 34 12.89 -8.20 -1.84
N VAL A 35 12.35 -9.05 -2.71
CA VAL A 35 12.98 -9.41 -3.97
C VAL A 35 12.73 -8.32 -5.00
N THR A 36 13.76 -7.91 -5.73
CA THR A 36 13.63 -7.03 -6.90
C THR A 36 13.75 -7.83 -8.19
N LEU A 37 12.76 -7.71 -9.07
CA LEU A 37 12.75 -8.28 -10.42
C LEU A 37 13.15 -7.21 -11.43
N ASP A 38 14.11 -7.53 -12.27
CA ASP A 38 14.60 -6.65 -13.33
C ASP A 38 14.10 -7.13 -14.69
N LEU A 39 13.14 -6.39 -15.26
CA LEU A 39 12.53 -6.78 -16.53
C LEU A 39 13.42 -6.52 -17.74
N SER A 40 14.57 -5.83 -17.61
CA SER A 40 15.53 -5.71 -18.71
C SER A 40 16.08 -7.07 -19.16
N LYS A 41 16.05 -8.07 -18.26
CA LYS A 41 16.46 -9.46 -18.54
C LYS A 41 15.42 -10.28 -19.28
N PHE A 42 14.22 -9.74 -19.51
CA PHE A 42 13.11 -10.51 -20.05
C PHE A 42 13.38 -11.09 -21.45
N ASP A 43 14.11 -10.34 -22.30
CA ASP A 43 14.47 -10.77 -23.65
C ASP A 43 15.79 -11.56 -23.71
N ALA A 44 16.49 -11.72 -22.59
CA ALA A 44 17.67 -12.56 -22.51
C ALA A 44 17.28 -14.05 -22.67
N PRO A 45 18.15 -14.88 -23.29
CA PRO A 45 17.91 -16.32 -23.39
C PRO A 45 17.76 -16.93 -21.99
N GLY A 46 16.60 -17.51 -21.69
CA GLY A 46 16.28 -18.06 -20.36
C GLY A 46 15.78 -17.05 -19.32
N GLY A 47 15.77 -15.76 -19.64
CA GLY A 47 15.41 -14.69 -18.71
C GLY A 47 13.97 -14.76 -18.23
N LYS A 48 13.03 -15.18 -19.09
CA LYS A 48 11.61 -15.34 -18.70
C LYS A 48 11.43 -16.44 -17.65
N GLN A 49 12.15 -17.55 -17.79
CA GLN A 49 12.11 -18.67 -16.85
C GLN A 49 12.74 -18.27 -15.51
N GLU A 50 13.87 -17.57 -15.52
CA GLU A 50 14.50 -17.05 -14.31
C GLU A 50 13.57 -16.06 -13.57
N LEU A 51 13.02 -15.08 -14.30
CA LEU A 51 12.11 -14.09 -13.73
C LEU A 51 10.84 -14.74 -13.18
N ALA A 52 10.25 -15.71 -13.89
CA ALA A 52 9.08 -16.44 -13.40
C ALA A 52 9.38 -17.26 -12.13
N SER A 53 10.54 -17.90 -12.05
CA SER A 53 10.96 -18.62 -10.85
C SER A 53 11.13 -17.69 -9.66
N ARG A 54 11.81 -16.54 -9.86
CA ARG A 54 11.99 -15.54 -8.80
C ARG A 54 10.67 -14.93 -8.34
N LEU A 55 9.77 -14.63 -9.28
CA LEU A 55 8.44 -14.12 -8.96
C LEU A 55 7.66 -15.13 -8.11
N LYS A 56 7.67 -16.40 -8.50
CA LYS A 56 7.02 -17.48 -7.74
C LYS A 56 7.55 -17.53 -6.31
N ASP A 57 8.87 -17.54 -6.13
CA ASP A 57 9.48 -17.61 -4.80
C ASP A 57 9.16 -16.37 -3.95
N ALA A 58 9.18 -15.18 -4.54
CA ALA A 58 8.87 -13.93 -3.85
C ALA A 58 7.41 -13.91 -3.34
N VAL A 59 6.46 -14.34 -4.19
CA VAL A 59 5.04 -14.43 -3.83
C VAL A 59 4.81 -15.45 -2.70
N HIS A 60 5.47 -16.61 -2.75
CA HIS A 60 5.27 -17.65 -1.74
C HIS A 60 5.95 -17.39 -0.39
N LYS A 61 7.08 -16.67 -0.37
CA LYS A 61 7.84 -16.42 0.87
C LYS A 61 7.43 -15.14 1.57
N VAL A 62 7.35 -14.04 0.81
CA VAL A 62 7.24 -12.69 1.37
C VAL A 62 5.90 -12.03 1.02
N GLY A 63 5.35 -12.35 -0.15
CA GLY A 63 4.10 -11.77 -0.65
C GLY A 63 4.27 -10.35 -1.23
N PHE A 64 5.47 -9.78 -1.16
CA PHE A 64 5.82 -8.47 -1.70
C PHE A 64 7.14 -8.54 -2.48
N PHE A 65 7.24 -7.73 -3.54
CA PHE A 65 8.42 -7.62 -4.39
C PHE A 65 8.40 -6.29 -5.14
N TYR A 66 9.57 -5.88 -5.65
CA TYR A 66 9.71 -4.72 -6.51
C TYR A 66 9.96 -5.15 -7.96
N ILE A 67 9.54 -4.31 -8.90
CA ILE A 67 9.87 -4.45 -10.31
C ILE A 67 10.68 -3.22 -10.73
N THR A 68 11.72 -3.43 -11.53
CA THR A 68 12.57 -2.39 -12.12
C THR A 68 12.65 -2.60 -13.64
N ASN A 69 13.00 -1.55 -14.37
CA ASN A 69 13.13 -1.56 -15.83
C ASN A 69 11.86 -2.05 -16.56
N PHE A 70 10.68 -1.69 -16.04
CA PHE A 70 9.38 -2.06 -16.61
C PHE A 70 8.89 -1.13 -17.72
N GLY A 71 9.77 -0.24 -18.22
CA GLY A 71 9.51 0.59 -19.40
C GLY A 71 8.52 1.74 -19.19
N ILE A 72 8.15 2.06 -17.95
CA ILE A 72 7.28 3.18 -17.60
C ILE A 72 8.10 4.16 -16.75
N ASP A 73 8.12 5.42 -17.17
CA ASP A 73 8.76 6.50 -16.42
C ASP A 73 7.96 6.81 -15.14
N GLN A 74 8.66 7.15 -14.05
CA GLN A 74 8.02 7.41 -12.76
C GLN A 74 7.35 8.79 -12.69
N GLU A 75 7.69 9.71 -13.59
CA GLU A 75 7.16 11.06 -13.63
C GLU A 75 5.91 11.11 -14.54
N GLN A 76 4.74 10.85 -13.97
CA GLN A 76 3.43 11.24 -14.53
C GLN A 76 2.47 11.69 -13.43
#